data_AF-A0A937JQ27-F1
#
_entry.id   AF-A0A937JQ27-F1
#
_cell.length_a   1.000
_cell.length_b   1.000
_cell.length_c   1.000
_cell.angle_alpha   90.00
_cell.angle_beta   90.00
_cell.angle_gamma   90.00
#
_symmetry.space_group_name_H-M   'P 1'
#
loop_
_entity.id
_entity.type
_entity.pdbx_description
1 polymer ?
#
loop_
_entity_poly.entity_id
_entity_poly.type
_entity_poly.pdbx_seq_one_letter_code
_entity_poly.pdbx_strand_id
1 'polypeptide(L)'
;GSRQGDPPAELDRVLGAYASRVMTPRGSTAVTGLELMTALHPPTRASEPDANGRRHSEHNPGSLGKDPVDCAPCEAPDGHPLLKDLPAFHVRGPGEKLFEEAYDWARPMTDAECTLRHLVGIDVNMAFAAGASGLTVGLGAPTHVTNPAFDPKLPGSWLVGLSHVDQSKVKVGKEWVELDGSLLPSPFTPKGDCPEGPDWYATPTVAYAVELGYEVRPIEAWVRYENGRYLDGWYNRLRDAFLATMADLGVDADLAPADFLAAMDGYKERDPELAIVVSAIKATVKGGLGKLRERPRGKGWRPGEPWRALSRPTWRPDIRAAVISRTRINLHRKIVKHASFTGQYPIAILSDCVVYAFNGPSPLDFLPYREGKPLPGGFKLGINPGLVKHEGTQDVLWGEEVRERFNAPELNLARYIKDGTVTDVDSGE
;
A
#
# COMPACT_ATOMS: atom_id res chain seq x y z
N GLY A 1 4.44 -18.77 -15.91
CA GLY A 1 4.89 -19.61 -17.03
C GLY A 1 6.30 -19.24 -17.39
N SER A 2 7.22 -20.21 -17.35
CA SER A 2 8.61 -20.05 -17.77
C SER A 2 8.67 -19.83 -19.28
N ARG A 3 8.96 -18.61 -19.73
CA ARG A 3 9.47 -18.42 -21.09
C ARG A 3 10.82 -19.13 -21.18
N GLN A 4 11.05 -19.83 -22.29
CA GLN A 4 12.39 -20.25 -22.72
C GLN A 4 13.31 -19.03 -22.57
N GLY A 5 14.46 -19.21 -21.92
CA GLY A 5 15.32 -18.12 -21.47
C GLY A 5 15.64 -17.15 -22.60
N ASP A 6 15.48 -15.86 -22.31
CA ASP A 6 15.79 -14.78 -23.23
C ASP A 6 17.22 -14.98 -23.80
N PRO A 7 17.45 -14.68 -25.09
CA PRO A 7 18.79 -14.65 -25.67
C PRO A 7 19.76 -13.86 -24.77
N PRO A 8 21.03 -14.28 -24.61
CA PRO A 8 21.95 -13.68 -23.63
C PRO A 8 22.05 -12.14 -23.68
N ALA A 9 21.99 -11.56 -24.87
CA ALA A 9 22.05 -10.11 -25.05
C ALA A 9 20.82 -9.36 -24.49
N GLU A 10 19.63 -9.95 -24.61
CA GLU A 10 18.38 -9.39 -24.09
C GLU A 10 18.38 -9.43 -22.55
N LEU A 11 18.84 -10.55 -21.99
CA LEU A 11 19.02 -10.70 -20.55
C LEU A 11 20.03 -9.70 -19.98
N ASP A 12 21.19 -9.53 -20.65
CA ASP A 12 22.21 -8.56 -20.27
C ASP A 12 21.67 -7.12 -20.30
N ARG A 13 20.84 -6.78 -21.30
CA ARG A 13 20.19 -5.46 -21.40
C ARG A 13 19.19 -5.24 -20.26
N VAL A 14 18.32 -6.22 -19.97
CA VAL A 14 17.36 -6.14 -18.86
C VAL A 14 18.08 -6.00 -17.52
N LEU A 15 19.09 -6.84 -17.25
CA LEU A 15 19.84 -6.79 -16.00
C LEU A 15 20.67 -5.51 -15.87
N GLY A 16 21.29 -5.06 -16.95
CA GLY A 16 22.06 -3.81 -16.98
C GLY A 16 21.20 -2.58 -16.74
N ALA A 17 20.04 -2.49 -17.40
CA ALA A 17 19.08 -1.40 -17.20
C ALA A 17 18.51 -1.40 -15.76
N TYR A 18 18.15 -2.56 -15.23
CA TYR A 18 17.69 -2.66 -13.85
C TYR A 18 18.79 -2.30 -12.85
N ALA A 19 20.02 -2.81 -13.03
CA ALA A 19 21.12 -2.61 -12.11
C ALA A 19 21.59 -1.14 -12.05
N SER A 20 21.62 -0.47 -13.21
CA SER A 20 21.99 0.95 -13.30
C SER A 20 20.95 1.88 -12.67
N ARG A 21 19.65 1.56 -12.80
CA ARG A 21 18.56 2.38 -12.25
C ARG A 21 18.28 2.11 -10.77
N VAL A 22 18.27 0.84 -10.35
CA VAL A 22 17.88 0.42 -9.00
C VAL A 22 19.10 0.06 -8.16
N MET A 23 19.64 -1.14 -8.37
CA MET A 23 20.88 -1.68 -7.81
C MET A 23 21.16 -3.03 -8.48
N THR A 24 22.40 -3.51 -8.42
CA THR A 24 22.74 -4.88 -8.84
C THR A 24 21.84 -5.90 -8.11
N PRO A 25 21.10 -6.77 -8.82
CA PRO A 25 20.23 -7.77 -8.20
C PRO A 25 21.01 -8.67 -7.22
N ARG A 26 20.46 -8.86 -6.02
CA ARG A 26 21.06 -9.70 -4.94
C ARG A 26 20.26 -10.99 -4.66
N GLY A 27 19.32 -11.32 -5.54
CA GLY A 27 18.37 -12.41 -5.39
C GLY A 27 17.07 -12.08 -6.12
N SER A 28 15.94 -12.52 -5.59
CA SER A 28 14.64 -12.08 -6.11
C SER A 28 14.47 -10.56 -5.97
N THR A 29 13.53 -9.98 -6.72
CA THR A 29 13.14 -8.56 -6.58
C THR A 29 12.78 -8.20 -5.13
N ALA A 30 12.15 -9.13 -4.39
CA ALA A 30 11.86 -8.96 -2.97
C ALA A 30 13.12 -8.84 -2.08
N VAL A 31 14.13 -9.70 -2.31
CA VAL A 31 15.40 -9.61 -1.59
C VAL A 31 16.15 -8.33 -1.99
N THR A 32 16.16 -8.01 -3.28
CA THR A 32 16.80 -6.80 -3.79
C THR A 32 16.16 -5.54 -3.20
N GLY A 33 14.84 -5.50 -3.03
CA GLY A 33 14.16 -4.37 -2.40
C GLY A 33 14.54 -4.17 -0.93
N LEU A 34 14.79 -5.27 -0.21
CA LEU A 34 15.26 -5.25 1.18
C LEU A 34 16.72 -4.79 1.28
N GLU A 35 17.58 -5.34 0.43
CA GLU A 35 19.00 -4.97 0.34
C GLU A 35 19.15 -3.49 -0.04
N LEU A 36 18.26 -2.96 -0.89
CA LEU A 36 18.25 -1.55 -1.24
C LEU A 36 18.01 -0.64 -0.03
N MET A 37 17.09 -1.02 0.87
CA MET A 37 16.85 -0.26 2.11
C MET A 37 18.12 -0.18 2.95
N THR A 38 18.77 -1.33 3.16
CA THR A 38 20.04 -1.41 3.92
C THR A 38 21.18 -0.67 3.22
N ALA A 39 21.28 -0.74 1.90
CA ALA A 39 22.34 -0.06 1.14
C ALA A 39 22.22 1.46 1.21
N LEU A 40 20.99 2.00 1.23
CA LEU A 40 20.72 3.44 1.35
C LEU A 40 20.80 3.94 2.79
N HIS A 41 20.56 3.08 3.76
CA HIS A 41 20.66 3.36 5.19
C HIS A 41 21.48 2.28 5.90
N PRO A 42 22.80 2.22 5.67
CA PRO A 42 23.66 1.19 6.25
C PRO A 42 23.58 1.26 7.77
N PRO A 43 23.67 0.13 8.49
CA PRO A 43 23.47 0.08 9.94
C PRO A 43 24.58 0.82 10.71
N THR A 44 25.73 1.01 10.08
CA THR A 44 26.86 1.73 10.66
C THR A 44 27.54 2.66 9.67
N ARG A 45 28.13 3.71 10.20
CA ARG A 45 29.01 4.65 9.51
C ARG A 45 30.40 4.63 10.13
N ALA A 46 31.37 5.19 9.42
CA ALA A 46 32.70 5.41 9.98
C ALA A 46 32.70 6.66 10.88
N SER A 47 33.29 6.55 12.08
CA SER A 47 33.52 7.68 12.99
C SER A 47 34.46 8.72 12.38
N GLU A 48 34.59 9.87 13.04
CA GLU A 48 35.78 10.72 12.84
C GLU A 48 37.06 9.93 13.17
N PRO A 49 38.20 10.23 12.51
CA PRO A 49 39.47 9.58 12.83
C PRO A 49 39.89 9.86 14.27
N ASP A 50 40.37 8.83 14.97
CA ASP A 50 40.99 9.00 16.29
C ASP A 50 42.38 9.66 16.19
N ALA A 51 43.05 9.81 17.35
CA ALA A 51 44.39 10.41 17.42
C ALA A 51 45.46 9.70 16.56
N ASN A 52 45.22 8.44 16.16
CA ASN A 52 46.10 7.65 15.30
C ASN A 52 45.61 7.62 13.83
N GLY A 53 44.59 8.42 13.49
CA GLY A 53 43.97 8.45 12.16
C GLY A 53 43.05 7.27 11.86
N ARG A 54 42.75 6.40 12.83
CA ARG A 54 41.89 5.22 12.63
C ARG A 54 40.43 5.59 12.83
N ARG A 55 39.57 5.13 11.92
CA ARG A 55 38.11 5.26 12.04
C ARG A 55 37.50 4.00 12.65
N HIS A 56 36.47 4.18 13.44
CA HIS A 56 35.73 3.12 14.12
C HIS A 56 34.32 3.00 13.53
N SER A 57 33.70 1.82 13.71
CA SER A 57 32.32 1.59 13.28
C SER A 57 31.37 2.16 14.32
N GLU A 58 30.53 3.11 13.94
CA GLU A 58 29.50 3.73 14.79
C GLU A 58 28.11 3.50 14.22
N HIS A 59 27.07 3.54 15.06
CA HIS A 59 25.69 3.51 14.60
C HIS A 59 25.44 4.65 13.60
N ASN A 60 24.76 4.34 12.49
CA ASN A 60 24.37 5.34 11.51
C ASN A 60 23.00 5.92 11.87
N PRO A 61 22.89 7.19 12.27
CA PRO A 61 21.61 7.80 12.62
C PRO A 61 20.61 7.68 11.46
N GLY A 62 19.37 7.34 11.79
CA GLY A 62 18.33 7.14 10.78
C GLY A 62 18.34 5.75 10.11
N SER A 63 19.19 4.82 10.56
CA SER A 63 19.18 3.41 10.14
C SER A 63 18.49 2.51 11.17
N LEU A 64 18.23 1.26 10.81
CA LEU A 64 17.66 0.24 11.72
C LEU A 64 18.70 -0.40 12.66
N GLY A 65 19.96 0.02 12.60
CA GLY A 65 21.04 -0.60 13.37
C GLY A 65 21.40 -2.02 12.92
N LYS A 66 22.35 -2.64 13.64
CA LYS A 66 22.89 -3.98 13.32
C LYS A 66 22.04 -5.12 13.86
N ASP A 67 21.35 -4.89 14.97
CA ASP A 67 20.68 -5.92 15.74
C ASP A 67 19.18 -5.91 15.46
N PRO A 68 18.52 -7.08 15.36
CA PRO A 68 17.07 -7.15 15.29
C PRO A 68 16.44 -6.61 16.57
N VAL A 69 15.26 -6.00 16.42
CA VAL A 69 14.44 -5.52 17.54
C VAL A 69 13.18 -6.34 17.62
N ASP A 70 12.73 -6.64 18.85
CA ASP A 70 11.46 -7.32 19.06
C ASP A 70 10.29 -6.43 18.61
N CYS A 71 9.31 -7.02 17.94
CA CYS A 71 8.05 -6.33 17.63
C CYS A 71 7.14 -6.27 18.87
N ALA A 72 6.16 -5.37 18.84
CA ALA A 72 5.12 -5.37 19.86
C ALA A 72 4.24 -6.64 19.76
N PRO A 73 3.65 -7.13 20.86
CA PRO A 73 2.78 -8.32 20.84
C PRO A 73 1.64 -8.24 19.81
N CYS A 74 1.01 -7.06 19.65
CA CYS A 74 -0.06 -6.87 18.68
C CYS A 74 0.43 -6.88 17.21
N GLU A 75 1.70 -6.58 16.96
CA GLU A 75 2.29 -6.57 15.61
C GLU A 75 2.76 -7.97 15.16
N ALA A 76 3.00 -8.86 16.13
CA ALA A 76 3.50 -10.20 15.89
C ALA A 76 2.50 -10.99 15.02
N PRO A 77 2.92 -11.63 13.92
CA PRO A 77 2.04 -12.51 13.14
C PRO A 77 1.71 -13.80 13.93
N ASP A 78 0.64 -14.50 13.56
CA ASP A 78 0.25 -15.75 14.24
C ASP A 78 1.38 -16.79 14.16
N GLY A 79 1.58 -17.50 15.28
CA GLY A 79 2.68 -18.45 15.47
C GLY A 79 4.06 -17.82 15.69
N HIS A 80 4.18 -16.50 15.83
CA HIS A 80 5.41 -15.85 16.30
C HIS A 80 5.82 -16.35 17.71
N PRO A 81 7.13 -16.44 18.05
CA PRO A 81 7.59 -16.88 19.38
C PRO A 81 7.02 -16.10 20.56
N LEU A 82 6.74 -14.80 20.39
CA LEU A 82 6.05 -13.97 21.40
C LEU A 82 4.64 -14.46 21.76
N LEU A 83 4.05 -15.31 20.91
CA LEU A 83 2.69 -15.82 21.05
C LEU A 83 2.66 -17.29 21.44
N LYS A 84 3.82 -17.90 21.77
CA LYS A 84 3.96 -19.34 22.05
C LYS A 84 3.07 -19.82 23.20
N ASP A 85 2.76 -18.94 24.14
CA ASP A 85 2.00 -19.23 25.35
C ASP A 85 0.48 -19.02 25.16
N LEU A 86 0.04 -18.58 23.97
CA LEU A 86 -1.38 -18.51 23.64
C LEU A 86 -1.97 -19.91 23.45
N PRO A 87 -3.25 -20.13 23.84
CA PRO A 87 -3.92 -21.40 23.58
C PRO A 87 -3.92 -21.77 22.09
N ALA A 88 -3.72 -23.05 21.77
CA ALA A 88 -3.52 -23.52 20.40
C ALA A 88 -4.68 -23.19 19.43
N PHE A 89 -5.90 -23.01 19.94
CA PHE A 89 -7.10 -22.69 19.15
C PHE A 89 -7.56 -21.23 19.33
N HIS A 90 -6.74 -20.39 19.98
CA HIS A 90 -7.05 -18.99 20.16
C HIS A 90 -6.92 -18.22 18.84
N VAL A 91 -8.03 -17.65 18.37
CA VAL A 91 -8.04 -16.76 17.21
C VAL A 91 -8.02 -15.34 17.72
N ARG A 92 -6.88 -14.66 17.52
CA ARG A 92 -6.71 -13.28 17.99
C ARG A 92 -7.65 -12.33 17.26
N GLY A 93 -8.43 -11.59 18.05
CA GLY A 93 -9.35 -10.57 17.54
C GLY A 93 -8.66 -9.23 17.22
N PRO A 94 -9.41 -8.25 16.71
CA PRO A 94 -8.93 -6.89 16.42
C PRO A 94 -8.28 -6.17 17.62
N GLY A 95 -8.79 -6.42 18.84
CA GLY A 95 -8.23 -5.91 20.10
C GLY A 95 -6.92 -6.56 20.53
N GLU A 96 -6.43 -7.59 19.83
CA GLU A 96 -5.20 -8.33 20.17
C GLU A 96 -4.13 -8.29 19.06
N LYS A 97 -4.53 -7.92 17.84
CA LYS A 97 -3.67 -7.99 16.66
C LYS A 97 -3.85 -6.77 15.77
N LEU A 98 -2.74 -6.11 15.47
CA LEU A 98 -2.65 -5.08 14.43
C LEU A 98 -2.89 -5.72 13.06
N PHE A 99 -3.98 -5.32 12.41
CA PHE A 99 -4.37 -5.86 11.10
C PHE A 99 -4.47 -4.79 10.03
N GLU A 100 -3.31 -4.21 9.69
CA GLU A 100 -3.17 -3.23 8.62
C GLU A 100 -2.91 -3.93 7.28
N GLU A 101 -3.99 -4.10 6.50
CA GLU A 101 -3.97 -4.63 5.14
C GLU A 101 -4.64 -3.65 4.16
N ALA A 102 -4.38 -3.85 2.86
CA ALA A 102 -5.00 -3.06 1.80
C ALA A 102 -6.48 -3.43 1.65
N TYR A 103 -7.26 -2.57 0.97
CA TYR A 103 -8.69 -2.82 0.81
C TYR A 103 -9.00 -4.09 0.03
N ASP A 104 -10.05 -4.77 0.46
CA ASP A 104 -10.79 -5.74 -0.34
C ASP A 104 -12.26 -5.56 0.03
N TRP A 105 -12.88 -4.57 -0.58
CA TRP A 105 -14.24 -4.13 -0.30
C TRP A 105 -15.02 -3.99 -1.60
N ALA A 106 -16.27 -4.41 -1.60
CA ALA A 106 -17.20 -4.15 -2.67
C ALA A 106 -18.63 -4.13 -2.09
N ARG A 107 -19.54 -3.52 -2.83
CA ARG A 107 -20.96 -3.49 -2.50
C ARG A 107 -21.81 -3.79 -3.74
N PRO A 108 -23.09 -4.18 -3.57
CA PRO A 108 -24.05 -4.18 -4.65
C PRO A 108 -24.15 -2.80 -5.32
N MET A 109 -24.39 -2.78 -6.63
CA MET A 109 -24.72 -1.54 -7.32
C MET A 109 -26.10 -1.06 -6.89
N THR A 110 -26.29 0.25 -6.84
CA THR A 110 -27.62 0.85 -6.64
C THR A 110 -28.43 0.78 -7.93
N ASP A 111 -29.76 0.91 -7.83
CA ASP A 111 -30.64 0.94 -9.01
C ASP A 111 -30.20 2.01 -10.03
N ALA A 112 -29.75 3.18 -9.55
CA ALA A 112 -29.26 4.26 -10.40
C ALA A 112 -27.96 3.86 -11.13
N GLU A 113 -27.03 3.20 -10.45
CA GLU A 113 -25.77 2.73 -11.04
C GLU A 113 -26.01 1.62 -12.06
N CYS A 114 -27.02 0.76 -11.85
CA CYS A 114 -27.44 -0.26 -12.81
C CYS A 114 -27.99 0.32 -14.12
N THR A 115 -28.39 1.61 -14.15
CA THR A 115 -28.80 2.29 -15.39
C THR A 115 -27.63 2.82 -16.22
N LEU A 116 -26.42 2.81 -15.66
CA LEU A 116 -25.20 3.28 -16.34
C LEU A 116 -24.65 2.18 -17.26
N ARG A 117 -23.71 2.55 -18.12
CA ARG A 117 -23.22 1.65 -19.17
C ARG A 117 -21.97 0.88 -18.79
N HIS A 118 -21.04 1.54 -18.09
CA HIS A 118 -19.70 1.03 -17.90
C HIS A 118 -19.29 1.00 -16.43
N LEU A 119 -18.50 0.01 -16.08
CA LEU A 119 -17.65 -0.06 -14.90
C LEU A 119 -16.25 0.34 -15.31
N VAL A 120 -15.72 1.41 -14.71
CA VAL A 120 -14.40 1.96 -15.05
C VAL A 120 -13.48 1.83 -13.85
N GLY A 121 -12.40 1.08 -14.01
CA GLY A 121 -11.36 0.89 -13.00
C GLY A 121 -10.23 1.89 -13.13
N ILE A 122 -9.88 2.55 -12.03
CA ILE A 122 -8.65 3.36 -11.89
C ILE A 122 -7.72 2.73 -10.86
N ASP A 123 -6.43 2.68 -11.16
CA ASP A 123 -5.42 2.06 -10.29
C ASP A 123 -4.31 3.05 -9.96
N VAL A 124 -3.93 3.14 -8.68
CA VAL A 124 -2.91 4.08 -8.21
C VAL A 124 -1.51 3.55 -8.51
N ASN A 125 -0.75 4.28 -9.34
CA ASN A 125 0.62 3.92 -9.68
C ASN A 125 1.50 3.82 -8.43
N MET A 126 2.12 2.66 -8.24
CA MET A 126 3.04 2.35 -7.13
C MET A 126 2.50 2.82 -5.76
N ALA A 127 1.23 2.54 -5.45
CA ALA A 127 0.55 3.07 -4.28
C ALA A 127 1.33 2.88 -2.96
N PHE A 128 1.88 1.68 -2.74
CA PHE A 128 2.67 1.38 -1.54
C PHE A 128 4.01 2.12 -1.48
N ALA A 129 4.65 2.38 -2.64
CA ALA A 129 5.85 3.23 -2.67
C ALA A 129 5.48 4.67 -2.30
N ALA A 130 4.39 5.20 -2.86
CA ALA A 130 3.88 6.52 -2.50
C ALA A 130 3.48 6.61 -1.01
N GLY A 131 2.93 5.54 -0.43
CA GLY A 131 2.64 5.44 1.00
C GLY A 131 3.88 5.51 1.89
N ALA A 132 5.03 5.03 1.41
CA ALA A 132 6.30 5.13 2.11
C ALA A 132 6.94 6.53 2.08
N SER A 133 6.59 7.36 1.08
CA SER A 133 7.20 8.68 0.87
C SER A 133 6.95 9.65 2.03
N GLY A 134 8.00 10.09 2.71
CA GLY A 134 7.92 10.99 3.86
C GLY A 134 7.34 10.36 5.12
N LEU A 135 7.16 9.03 5.16
CA LEU A 135 6.62 8.34 6.33
C LEU A 135 7.67 8.34 7.44
N THR A 136 7.29 8.86 8.61
CA THR A 136 8.11 8.68 9.82
C THR A 136 7.83 7.31 10.39
N VAL A 137 8.87 6.50 10.55
CA VAL A 137 8.79 5.13 11.08
C VAL A 137 9.73 5.00 12.27
N GLY A 138 9.43 4.08 13.18
CA GLY A 138 10.33 3.85 14.30
C GLY A 138 11.60 3.12 13.85
N LEU A 139 12.71 3.42 14.49
CA LEU A 139 14.03 2.84 14.21
C LEU A 139 14.44 1.87 15.31
N GLY A 140 14.05 2.14 16.55
CA GLY A 140 14.32 1.29 17.71
C GLY A 140 13.18 0.37 18.13
N ALA A 141 13.36 -0.25 19.31
CA ALA A 141 12.40 -1.12 19.96
C ALA A 141 11.12 -0.36 20.42
N PRO A 142 9.96 -1.04 20.47
CA PRO A 142 8.72 -0.43 20.93
C PRO A 142 8.71 -0.23 22.45
N THR A 143 8.10 0.86 22.91
CA THR A 143 7.83 1.15 24.33
C THR A 143 6.34 1.08 24.59
N HIS A 144 5.92 0.26 25.55
CA HIS A 144 4.53 0.19 25.98
C HIS A 144 4.15 1.39 26.85
N VAL A 145 3.01 2.00 26.55
CA VAL A 145 2.44 3.11 27.31
C VAL A 145 0.94 2.89 27.49
N THR A 146 0.41 3.28 28.65
CA THR A 146 -1.02 3.17 28.97
C THR A 146 -1.65 4.55 29.09
N ASN A 147 -2.90 4.69 28.62
CA ASN A 147 -3.64 5.95 28.52
C ASN A 147 -2.82 7.12 27.90
N PRO A 148 -2.08 6.92 26.80
CA PRO A 148 -1.25 7.98 26.23
C PRO A 148 -2.11 9.04 25.53
N ALA A 149 -1.64 10.29 25.52
CA ALA A 149 -2.13 11.27 24.55
C ALA A 149 -1.69 10.86 23.14
N PHE A 150 -2.58 11.00 22.16
CA PHE A 150 -2.24 10.68 20.77
C PHE A 150 -1.33 11.76 20.16
N ASP A 151 -0.18 11.33 19.62
CA ASP A 151 0.71 12.19 18.82
C ASP A 151 0.81 11.63 17.39
N PRO A 152 0.30 12.33 16.36
CA PRO A 152 0.36 11.86 14.98
C PRO A 152 1.79 11.80 14.41
N LYS A 153 2.78 12.38 15.09
CA LYS A 153 4.20 12.34 14.68
C LYS A 153 4.98 11.19 15.33
N LEU A 154 4.42 10.54 16.36
CA LEU A 154 5.07 9.45 17.07
C LEU A 154 4.64 8.11 16.46
N PRO A 155 5.52 7.41 15.72
CA PRO A 155 5.16 6.12 15.14
C PRO A 155 4.93 5.06 16.22
N GLY A 156 3.85 4.31 16.04
CA GLY A 156 3.44 3.26 16.95
C GLY A 156 2.18 2.53 16.51
N SER A 157 1.84 1.52 17.30
CA SER A 157 0.58 0.78 17.27
C SER A 157 -0.28 1.21 18.43
N TRP A 158 -1.53 1.56 18.17
CA TRP A 158 -2.42 2.22 19.12
C TRP A 158 -3.71 1.41 19.25
N LEU A 159 -4.09 1.06 20.48
CA LEU A 159 -5.40 0.47 20.75
C LEU A 159 -6.40 1.61 20.96
N VAL A 160 -7.35 1.76 20.02
CA VAL A 160 -8.30 2.89 20.01
C VAL A 160 -9.69 2.38 19.64
N GLY A 161 -10.73 2.86 20.32
CA GLY A 161 -12.10 2.67 19.87
C GLY A 161 -12.46 3.68 18.78
N LEU A 162 -12.79 3.20 17.58
CA LEU A 162 -13.18 4.04 16.43
C LEU A 162 -14.58 3.71 15.89
N SER A 163 -15.37 2.93 16.63
CA SER A 163 -16.75 2.55 16.26
C SER A 163 -17.72 3.74 16.21
N HIS A 164 -17.37 4.86 16.85
CA HIS A 164 -18.17 6.10 16.86
C HIS A 164 -17.93 7.01 15.64
N VAL A 165 -17.01 6.66 14.74
CA VAL A 165 -16.74 7.47 13.55
C VAL A 165 -17.84 7.24 12.52
N ASP A 166 -18.62 8.28 12.24
CA ASP A 166 -19.68 8.25 11.24
C ASP A 166 -19.18 8.73 9.87
N GLN A 167 -19.15 7.82 8.89
CA GLN A 167 -18.68 8.11 7.54
C GLN A 167 -19.64 8.97 6.73
N SER A 168 -20.91 9.05 7.12
CA SER A 168 -21.89 9.93 6.48
C SER A 168 -21.62 11.40 6.79
N LYS A 169 -20.84 11.69 7.84
CA LYS A 169 -20.52 13.05 8.27
C LYS A 169 -19.05 13.17 8.60
N VAL A 170 -18.26 13.74 7.69
CA VAL A 170 -16.80 13.85 7.86
C VAL A 170 -16.28 15.23 7.51
N LYS A 171 -15.08 15.57 7.98
CA LYS A 171 -14.37 16.76 7.50
C LYS A 171 -13.60 16.48 6.22
N VAL A 172 -13.77 17.36 5.24
CA VAL A 172 -12.94 17.44 4.04
C VAL A 172 -12.21 18.77 4.04
N GLY A 173 -10.92 18.74 4.40
CA GLY A 173 -10.18 19.96 4.70
C GLY A 173 -10.65 20.57 6.02
N LYS A 174 -11.38 21.68 5.97
CA LYS A 174 -11.90 22.37 7.18
C LYS A 174 -13.43 22.34 7.30
N GLU A 175 -14.11 21.80 6.29
CA GLU A 175 -15.57 21.83 6.19
C GLU A 175 -16.14 20.45 6.48
N TRP A 176 -17.26 20.42 7.20
CA TRP A 176 -18.06 19.21 7.35
C TRP A 176 -18.86 18.98 6.07
N VAL A 177 -18.83 17.75 5.58
CA VAL A 177 -19.61 17.31 4.42
C VAL A 177 -20.51 16.15 4.84
N GLU A 178 -21.71 16.12 4.27
CA GLU A 178 -22.64 15.01 4.39
C GLU A 178 -22.47 14.12 3.15
N LEU A 179 -22.35 12.82 3.36
CA LEU A 179 -22.10 11.78 2.36
C LEU A 179 -23.06 10.61 2.60
N ASP A 180 -23.22 9.76 1.59
CA ASP A 180 -23.87 8.47 1.79
C ASP A 180 -22.84 7.47 2.37
N GLY A 181 -22.82 7.35 3.69
CA GLY A 181 -21.90 6.46 4.40
C GLY A 181 -22.12 4.98 4.09
N SER A 182 -23.30 4.59 3.59
CA SER A 182 -23.57 3.19 3.21
C SER A 182 -22.86 2.78 1.91
N LEU A 183 -22.44 3.77 1.11
CA LEU A 183 -21.74 3.56 -0.15
C LEU A 183 -20.22 3.76 -0.02
N LEU A 184 -19.72 3.90 1.20
CA LEU A 184 -18.30 4.11 1.51
C LEU A 184 -17.73 2.99 2.39
N PRO A 185 -16.48 2.55 2.12
CA PRO A 185 -15.78 1.64 3.01
C PRO A 185 -15.22 2.38 4.22
N SER A 186 -15.33 1.79 5.41
CA SER A 186 -14.57 2.22 6.58
C SER A 186 -13.06 2.25 6.28
N PRO A 187 -12.34 3.35 6.60
CA PRO A 187 -10.88 3.40 6.48
C PRO A 187 -10.15 2.63 7.57
N PHE A 188 -10.87 2.15 8.58
CA PHE A 188 -10.29 1.53 9.77
C PHE A 188 -10.13 0.02 9.64
N THR A 189 -10.82 -0.62 8.70
CA THR A 189 -10.71 -2.06 8.46
C THR A 189 -10.35 -2.34 6.99
N PRO A 190 -9.59 -3.41 6.70
CA PRO A 190 -9.28 -3.79 5.31
C PRO A 190 -10.52 -4.21 4.51
N LYS A 191 -11.57 -4.66 5.19
CA LYS A 191 -12.83 -5.08 4.58
C LYS A 191 -13.84 -3.97 4.45
N GLY A 192 -13.56 -2.76 4.94
CA GLY A 192 -14.49 -1.63 4.86
C GLY A 192 -15.63 -1.67 5.88
N ASP A 193 -15.67 -2.68 6.75
CA ASP A 193 -16.63 -2.77 7.86
C ASP A 193 -16.37 -1.70 8.93
N CYS A 194 -17.44 -1.21 9.55
CA CYS A 194 -17.32 -0.33 10.71
C CYS A 194 -16.73 -1.12 11.90
N PRO A 195 -15.72 -0.59 12.60
CA PRO A 195 -15.22 -1.23 13.82
C PRO A 195 -16.34 -1.39 14.86
N GLU A 196 -16.35 -2.51 15.58
CA GLU A 196 -17.35 -2.78 16.62
C GLU A 196 -16.85 -2.37 18.02
N GLY A 197 -15.53 -2.22 18.19
CA GLY A 197 -14.90 -1.91 19.47
C GLY A 197 -13.49 -1.34 19.32
N PRO A 198 -12.68 -1.43 20.40
CA PRO A 198 -11.27 -1.06 20.34
C PRO A 198 -10.44 -2.06 19.54
N ASP A 199 -9.72 -1.55 18.53
CA ASP A 199 -8.80 -2.35 17.73
C ASP A 199 -7.39 -1.73 17.71
N TRP A 200 -6.40 -2.52 17.33
CA TRP A 200 -5.05 -2.05 17.08
C TRP A 200 -4.91 -1.42 15.70
N TYR A 201 -4.48 -0.16 15.68
CA TYR A 201 -4.26 0.62 14.47
C TYR A 201 -2.82 1.15 14.39
N ALA A 202 -2.30 1.31 13.17
CA ALA A 202 -1.07 2.06 12.97
C ALA A 202 -1.34 3.57 13.11
N THR A 203 -0.29 4.33 13.44
CA THR A 203 -0.37 5.79 13.62
C THR A 203 -1.08 6.53 12.48
N PRO A 204 -0.85 6.20 11.18
CA PRO A 204 -1.57 6.85 10.10
C PRO A 204 -3.10 6.72 10.24
N THR A 205 -3.60 5.53 10.59
CA THR A 205 -5.04 5.23 10.70
C THR A 205 -5.70 6.06 11.79
N VAL A 206 -5.06 6.16 12.96
CA VAL A 206 -5.56 6.99 14.07
C VAL A 206 -5.50 8.48 13.72
N ALA A 207 -4.41 8.93 13.09
CA ALA A 207 -4.29 10.30 12.61
C ALA A 207 -5.39 10.67 11.60
N TYR A 208 -5.83 9.69 10.80
CA TYR A 208 -6.90 9.91 9.84
C TYR A 208 -8.27 10.08 10.49
N ALA A 209 -8.57 9.36 11.59
CA ALA A 209 -9.79 9.61 12.35
C ALA A 209 -9.87 11.07 12.86
N VAL A 210 -8.73 11.62 13.32
CA VAL A 210 -8.62 13.03 13.71
C VAL A 210 -8.84 13.96 12.51
N GLU A 211 -8.26 13.63 11.35
CA GLU A 211 -8.46 14.39 10.10
C GLU A 211 -9.93 14.43 9.67
N LEU A 212 -10.65 13.31 9.81
CA LEU A 212 -12.09 13.22 9.54
C LEU A 212 -12.95 14.02 10.52
N GLY A 213 -12.35 14.59 11.57
CA GLY A 213 -12.98 15.50 12.52
C GLY A 213 -13.37 14.86 13.86
N TYR A 214 -12.97 13.62 14.11
CA TYR A 214 -13.34 12.86 15.30
C TYR A 214 -12.26 12.89 16.38
N GLU A 215 -12.70 12.86 17.64
CA GLU A 215 -11.79 12.71 18.78
C GLU A 215 -11.30 11.26 18.87
N VAL A 216 -10.03 11.09 19.24
CA VAL A 216 -9.41 9.78 19.50
C VAL A 216 -8.90 9.73 20.93
N ARG A 217 -9.15 8.60 21.60
CA ARG A 217 -8.73 8.35 22.98
C ARG A 217 -8.02 7.00 23.06
N PRO A 218 -6.69 6.95 22.86
CA PRO A 218 -5.95 5.69 22.95
C PRO A 218 -6.03 5.08 24.35
N ILE A 219 -6.31 3.79 24.41
CA ILE A 219 -6.35 3.00 25.64
C ILE A 219 -4.92 2.63 26.07
N GLU A 220 -4.14 2.16 25.11
CA GLU A 220 -2.73 1.84 25.25
C GLU A 220 -2.03 1.94 23.89
N ALA A 221 -0.71 2.00 23.89
CA ALA A 221 0.08 2.02 22.68
C ALA A 221 1.45 1.39 22.86
N TRP A 222 2.01 0.94 21.73
CA TRP A 222 3.40 0.56 21.57
C TRP A 222 4.08 1.58 20.64
N VAL A 223 4.81 2.52 21.23
CA VAL A 223 5.38 3.70 20.54
C VAL A 223 6.89 3.57 20.33
N ARG A 224 7.43 4.30 19.35
CA ARG A 224 8.86 4.28 19.02
C ARG A 224 9.44 5.69 19.02
N TYR A 225 10.08 6.05 20.14
CA TYR A 225 10.68 7.37 20.33
C TYR A 225 11.87 7.63 19.43
N GLU A 226 12.68 6.60 19.16
CA GLU A 226 13.66 6.66 18.09
C GLU A 226 12.97 6.42 16.76
N ASN A 227 12.89 7.45 15.92
CA ASN A 227 12.17 7.41 14.64
C ASN A 227 12.83 8.28 13.57
N GLY A 228 12.46 8.06 12.32
CA GLY A 228 12.97 8.82 11.19
C GLY A 228 12.37 8.42 9.84
N ARG A 229 12.81 9.09 8.78
CA ARG A 229 12.36 8.86 7.40
C ARG A 229 13.18 7.80 6.68
N TYR A 230 13.20 6.60 7.25
CA TYR A 230 14.03 5.48 6.77
C TYR A 230 13.74 5.06 5.31
N LEU A 231 12.51 5.24 4.83
CA LEU A 231 12.10 4.78 3.51
C LEU A 231 12.23 5.85 2.40
N ASP A 232 12.63 7.09 2.71
CA ASP A 232 12.67 8.18 1.73
C ASP A 232 13.67 7.93 0.61
N GLY A 233 14.90 7.51 0.97
CA GLY A 233 15.92 7.17 -0.02
C GLY A 233 15.47 6.00 -0.91
N TRP A 234 14.88 4.98 -0.29
CA TRP A 234 14.36 3.79 -0.97
C TRP A 234 13.23 4.13 -1.95
N TYR A 235 12.28 4.96 -1.51
CA TYR A 235 11.19 5.47 -2.35
C TYR A 235 11.74 6.28 -3.53
N ASN A 236 12.61 7.26 -3.28
CA ASN A 236 13.14 8.13 -4.32
C ASN A 236 13.88 7.31 -5.39
N ARG A 237 14.74 6.37 -4.98
CA ARG A 237 15.46 5.49 -5.92
C ARG A 237 14.51 4.69 -6.82
N LEU A 238 13.48 4.07 -6.25
CA LEU A 238 12.54 3.23 -7.01
C LEU A 238 11.58 4.07 -7.87
N ARG A 239 11.16 5.24 -7.38
CA ARG A 239 10.39 6.21 -8.17
C ARG A 239 11.20 6.64 -9.39
N ASP A 240 12.42 7.10 -9.19
CA ASP A 240 13.23 7.66 -10.28
C ASP A 240 13.56 6.57 -11.31
N ALA A 241 13.87 5.35 -10.86
CA ALA A 241 14.03 4.19 -11.74
C ALA A 241 12.77 3.88 -12.55
N PHE A 242 11.59 3.91 -11.91
CA PHE A 242 10.31 3.67 -12.57
C PHE A 242 10.00 4.75 -13.60
N LEU A 243 10.11 6.02 -13.23
CA LEU A 243 9.82 7.14 -14.12
C LEU A 243 10.77 7.19 -15.32
N ALA A 244 12.07 7.00 -15.11
CA ALA A 244 13.03 6.93 -16.21
C ALA A 244 12.70 5.79 -17.18
N THR A 245 12.34 4.61 -16.65
CA THR A 245 11.97 3.47 -17.49
C THR A 245 10.65 3.71 -18.25
N MET A 246 9.67 4.37 -17.64
CA MET A 246 8.41 4.73 -18.31
C MET A 246 8.61 5.80 -19.38
N ALA A 247 9.49 6.78 -19.14
CA ALA A 247 9.86 7.80 -20.13
C ALA A 247 10.53 7.17 -21.35
N ASP A 248 11.44 6.20 -21.14
CA ASP A 248 12.06 5.43 -22.23
C ASP A 248 11.02 4.59 -23.02
N LEU A 249 9.89 4.26 -22.40
CA LEU A 249 8.73 3.62 -23.04
C LEU A 249 7.75 4.62 -23.67
N GLY A 250 8.08 5.92 -23.71
CA GLY A 250 7.25 6.99 -24.27
C GLY A 250 6.08 7.43 -23.40
N VAL A 251 6.16 7.22 -22.08
CA VAL A 251 5.16 7.69 -21.10
C VAL A 251 5.81 8.69 -20.14
N ASP A 252 5.79 9.96 -20.54
CA ASP A 252 6.35 11.04 -19.73
C ASP A 252 5.47 11.42 -18.53
N ALA A 253 6.12 12.00 -17.51
CA ALA A 253 5.49 12.38 -16.24
C ALA A 253 4.47 13.53 -16.37
N ASP A 254 4.64 14.39 -17.38
CA ASP A 254 3.95 15.66 -17.55
C ASP A 254 2.98 15.67 -18.75
N LEU A 255 2.60 14.49 -19.25
CA LEU A 255 1.61 14.37 -20.32
C LEU A 255 0.25 14.92 -19.88
N ALA A 256 -0.45 15.58 -20.81
CA ALA A 256 -1.84 15.95 -20.60
C ALA A 256 -2.71 14.68 -20.42
N PRO A 257 -3.85 14.75 -19.71
CA PRO A 257 -4.61 13.55 -19.34
C PRO A 257 -5.01 12.62 -20.51
N ALA A 258 -5.44 13.19 -21.64
CA ALA A 258 -5.78 12.40 -22.84
C ALA A 258 -4.54 11.77 -23.49
N ASP A 259 -3.47 12.55 -23.64
CA ASP A 259 -2.19 12.07 -24.17
C ASP A 259 -1.57 10.99 -23.28
N PHE A 260 -1.74 11.10 -21.96
CA PHE A 260 -1.31 10.08 -21.01
C PHE A 260 -2.06 8.77 -21.22
N LEU A 261 -3.39 8.80 -21.41
CA LEU A 261 -4.15 7.59 -21.69
C LEU A 261 -3.71 6.95 -23.02
N ALA A 262 -3.53 7.74 -24.06
CA ALA A 262 -3.03 7.26 -25.35
C ALA A 262 -1.60 6.70 -25.24
N ALA A 263 -0.73 7.35 -24.48
CA ALA A 263 0.64 6.90 -24.26
C ALA A 263 0.70 5.61 -23.41
N MET A 264 -0.27 5.38 -22.52
CA MET A 264 -0.37 4.14 -21.75
C MET A 264 -0.93 2.98 -22.58
N ASP A 265 -1.62 3.24 -23.68
CA ASP A 265 -2.12 2.17 -24.56
C ASP A 265 -0.97 1.47 -25.28
N GLY A 266 -0.95 0.13 -25.21
CA GLY A 266 0.08 -0.71 -25.82
C GLY A 266 1.53 -0.44 -25.36
N TYR A 267 1.80 0.35 -24.32
CA TYR A 267 3.16 0.84 -24.01
C TYR A 267 4.19 -0.28 -23.82
N LYS A 268 3.76 -1.45 -23.36
CA LYS A 268 4.62 -2.62 -23.12
C LYS A 268 5.13 -3.27 -24.41
N GLU A 269 4.46 -3.04 -25.53
CA GLU A 269 4.81 -3.64 -26.83
C GLU A 269 5.94 -2.88 -27.53
N ARG A 270 6.17 -1.62 -27.13
CA ARG A 270 7.19 -0.73 -27.70
C ARG A 270 8.61 -1.24 -27.42
N ASP A 271 8.84 -1.73 -26.21
CA ASP A 271 10.08 -2.38 -25.81
C ASP A 271 9.79 -3.45 -24.73
N PRO A 272 9.73 -4.74 -25.12
CA PRO A 272 9.44 -5.83 -24.21
C PRO A 272 10.45 -5.98 -23.06
N GLU A 273 11.72 -5.65 -23.29
CA GLU A 273 12.78 -5.74 -22.27
C GLU A 273 12.59 -4.64 -21.20
N LEU A 274 12.32 -3.41 -21.62
CA LEU A 274 12.01 -2.33 -20.68
C LEU A 274 10.67 -2.58 -19.95
N ALA A 275 9.70 -3.23 -20.58
CA ALA A 275 8.48 -3.67 -19.90
C ALA A 275 8.76 -4.71 -18.79
N ILE A 276 9.75 -5.60 -18.99
CA ILE A 276 10.25 -6.49 -17.94
C ILE A 276 10.91 -5.68 -16.83
N VAL A 277 11.74 -4.68 -17.15
CA VAL A 277 12.38 -3.80 -16.14
C VAL A 277 11.33 -3.05 -15.31
N VAL A 278 10.28 -2.49 -15.91
CA VAL A 278 9.15 -1.87 -15.18
C VAL A 278 8.52 -2.87 -14.21
N SER A 279 8.26 -4.09 -14.69
CA SER A 279 7.67 -5.16 -13.88
C SER A 279 8.57 -5.56 -12.71
N ALA A 280 9.88 -5.63 -12.94
CA ALA A 280 10.88 -5.92 -11.92
C ALA A 280 10.93 -4.80 -10.86
N ILE A 281 10.94 -3.53 -11.26
CA ILE A 281 10.90 -2.38 -10.33
C ILE A 281 9.66 -2.43 -9.44
N LYS A 282 8.47 -2.65 -10.04
CA LYS A 282 7.21 -2.79 -9.29
C LYS A 282 7.24 -3.98 -8.33
N ALA A 283 7.79 -5.11 -8.77
CA ALA A 283 7.96 -6.29 -7.91
C ALA A 283 8.97 -6.05 -6.77
N THR A 284 9.98 -5.20 -6.97
CA THR A 284 10.95 -4.81 -5.94
C THR A 284 10.30 -3.96 -4.84
N VAL A 285 9.40 -3.04 -5.20
CA VAL A 285 8.56 -2.31 -4.23
C VAL A 285 7.71 -3.28 -3.41
N LYS A 286 6.86 -4.07 -4.06
CA LYS A 286 5.90 -4.98 -3.40
C LYS A 286 6.60 -6.03 -2.55
N GLY A 287 7.62 -6.67 -3.13
CA GLY A 287 8.39 -7.72 -2.49
C GLY A 287 9.23 -7.22 -1.32
N GLY A 288 9.88 -6.05 -1.45
CA GLY A 288 10.68 -5.45 -0.38
C GLY A 288 9.84 -5.12 0.86
N LEU A 289 8.67 -4.50 0.66
CA LEU A 289 7.73 -4.22 1.76
C LEU A 289 7.14 -5.52 2.35
N GLY A 290 6.84 -6.53 1.53
CA GLY A 290 6.39 -7.83 2.00
C GLY A 290 7.43 -8.53 2.90
N LYS A 291 8.72 -8.36 2.61
CA LYS A 291 9.82 -8.94 3.40
C LYS A 291 9.99 -8.33 4.78
N LEU A 292 9.41 -7.16 5.06
CA LEU A 292 9.41 -6.56 6.39
C LEU A 292 8.58 -7.37 7.41
N ARG A 293 7.59 -8.16 6.94
CA ARG A 293 6.81 -9.11 7.77
C ARG A 293 6.86 -10.50 7.15
N GLU A 294 8.06 -10.95 6.78
CA GLU A 294 8.23 -12.27 6.21
C GLU A 294 7.82 -13.35 7.22
N ARG A 295 6.83 -14.17 6.85
CA ARG A 295 6.37 -15.35 7.60
C ARG A 295 7.31 -16.54 7.40
N PRO A 296 7.31 -17.53 8.31
CA PRO A 296 8.06 -18.78 8.12
C PRO A 296 7.70 -19.46 6.79
N ARG A 297 8.69 -20.09 6.15
CA ARG A 297 8.53 -20.84 4.88
C ARG A 297 9.10 -22.24 5.05
N GLY A 298 8.42 -23.24 4.48
CA GLY A 298 8.92 -24.63 4.38
C GLY A 298 8.12 -25.65 5.22
N LYS A 299 8.21 -26.92 4.84
CA LYS A 299 7.60 -28.04 5.58
C LYS A 299 8.41 -28.28 6.86
N GLY A 300 7.77 -28.28 8.03
CA GLY A 300 8.37 -28.67 9.31
C GLY A 300 8.55 -27.57 10.36
N TRP A 301 8.30 -26.30 10.03
CA TRP A 301 8.23 -25.24 11.05
C TRP A 301 7.00 -25.42 11.96
N ARG A 302 7.16 -25.15 13.26
CA ARG A 302 6.07 -25.22 14.24
C ARG A 302 5.74 -23.84 14.81
N PRO A 303 4.45 -23.51 15.04
CA PRO A 303 4.06 -22.29 15.74
C PRO A 303 4.82 -22.13 17.07
N GLY A 304 5.30 -20.91 17.33
CA GLY A 304 6.11 -20.57 18.51
C GLY A 304 7.63 -20.70 18.30
N GLU A 305 8.09 -21.38 17.24
CA GLU A 305 9.53 -21.48 16.95
C GLU A 305 10.03 -20.27 16.13
N PRO A 306 11.25 -19.76 16.40
CA PRO A 306 11.82 -18.68 15.61
C PRO A 306 12.15 -19.13 14.18
N TRP A 307 12.04 -18.23 13.21
CA TRP A 307 12.44 -18.49 11.82
C TRP A 307 13.49 -17.49 11.34
N ARG A 308 14.19 -17.85 10.25
CA ARG A 308 15.35 -17.12 9.71
C ARG A 308 15.13 -15.61 9.50
N ALA A 309 13.91 -15.17 9.21
CA ALA A 309 13.66 -13.76 8.96
C ALA A 309 13.73 -12.91 10.23
N LEU A 310 13.45 -13.49 11.42
CA LEU A 310 13.45 -12.77 12.70
C LEU A 310 14.84 -12.28 13.11
N SER A 311 15.92 -12.86 12.57
CA SER A 311 17.28 -12.38 12.83
C SER A 311 17.70 -11.17 12.00
N ARG A 312 16.82 -10.67 11.11
CA ARG A 312 17.11 -9.50 10.27
C ARG A 312 16.66 -8.21 10.97
N PRO A 313 17.50 -7.17 11.07
CA PRO A 313 17.07 -5.84 11.52
C PRO A 313 15.92 -5.24 10.70
N THR A 314 15.81 -5.67 9.44
CA THR A 314 14.75 -5.27 8.51
C THR A 314 13.46 -6.05 8.66
N TRP A 315 13.37 -7.04 9.56
CA TRP A 315 12.08 -7.63 9.92
C TRP A 315 11.36 -6.67 10.86
N ARG A 316 10.49 -5.85 10.29
CA ARG A 316 9.81 -4.71 10.91
C ARG A 316 8.34 -4.70 10.52
N PRO A 317 7.50 -5.56 11.16
CA PRO A 317 6.08 -5.64 10.84
C PRO A 317 5.34 -4.31 11.03
N ASP A 318 5.79 -3.49 11.96
CA ASP A 318 5.29 -2.14 12.23
C ASP A 318 5.50 -1.18 11.06
N ILE A 319 6.69 -1.21 10.42
CA ILE A 319 6.98 -0.39 9.24
C ILE A 319 6.06 -0.78 8.09
N ARG A 320 5.87 -2.09 7.87
CA ARG A 320 4.94 -2.60 6.84
C ARG A 320 3.51 -2.10 7.12
N ALA A 321 3.04 -2.25 8.35
CA ALA A 321 1.70 -1.83 8.76
C ALA A 321 1.49 -0.32 8.57
N ALA A 322 2.48 0.50 8.93
CA ALA A 322 2.44 1.96 8.74
C ALA A 322 2.39 2.36 7.25
N VAL A 323 3.13 1.66 6.36
CA VAL A 323 3.08 1.93 4.92
C VAL A 323 1.71 1.54 4.33
N ILE A 324 1.17 0.38 4.71
CA ILE A 324 -0.11 -0.11 4.19
C ILE A 324 -1.27 0.74 4.67
N SER A 325 -1.34 1.03 5.97
CA SER A 325 -2.35 1.96 6.54
C SER A 325 -2.34 3.30 5.83
N ARG A 326 -1.17 3.93 5.68
CA ARG A 326 -1.05 5.21 4.98
C ARG A 326 -1.47 5.13 3.51
N THR A 327 -1.20 4.01 2.85
CA THR A 327 -1.66 3.76 1.47
C THR A 327 -3.19 3.72 1.41
N ARG A 328 -3.83 2.94 2.30
CA ARG A 328 -5.30 2.84 2.41
C ARG A 328 -5.96 4.20 2.70
N ILE A 329 -5.39 4.96 3.63
CA ILE A 329 -5.87 6.29 4.00
C ILE A 329 -5.74 7.29 2.87
N ASN A 330 -4.61 7.28 2.15
CA ASN A 330 -4.42 8.15 1.00
C ASN A 330 -5.44 7.85 -0.11
N LEU A 331 -5.81 6.58 -0.28
CA LEU A 331 -6.87 6.18 -1.19
C LEU A 331 -8.25 6.65 -0.70
N HIS A 332 -8.60 6.36 0.55
CA HIS A 332 -9.88 6.77 1.14
C HIS A 332 -10.08 8.29 1.11
N ARG A 333 -9.02 9.07 1.39
CA ARG A 333 -9.05 10.54 1.29
C ARG A 333 -9.47 11.01 -0.11
N LYS A 334 -8.97 10.35 -1.15
CA LYS A 334 -9.34 10.68 -2.55
C LYS A 334 -10.77 10.24 -2.87
N ILE A 335 -11.21 9.10 -2.35
CA ILE A 335 -12.58 8.60 -2.50
C ILE A 335 -13.57 9.58 -1.87
N VAL A 336 -13.37 9.94 -0.59
CA VAL A 336 -14.20 10.92 0.11
C VAL A 336 -14.20 12.27 -0.62
N LYS A 337 -13.03 12.73 -1.09
CA LYS A 337 -12.92 13.97 -1.84
C LYS A 337 -13.70 13.90 -3.17
N HIS A 338 -13.62 12.78 -3.87
CA HIS A 338 -14.37 12.52 -5.11
C HIS A 338 -15.87 12.53 -4.84
N ALA A 339 -16.34 11.70 -3.90
CA ALA A 339 -17.75 11.61 -3.51
C ALA A 339 -18.33 12.96 -3.08
N SER A 340 -17.60 13.72 -2.25
CA SER A 340 -18.03 15.06 -1.82
C SER A 340 -18.19 16.06 -2.96
N PHE A 341 -17.47 15.86 -4.07
CA PHE A 341 -17.46 16.79 -5.20
C PHE A 341 -18.41 16.36 -6.34
N THR A 342 -18.51 15.06 -6.61
CA THR A 342 -19.24 14.51 -7.75
C THR A 342 -20.56 13.84 -7.36
N GLY A 343 -20.74 13.48 -6.09
CA GLY A 343 -21.83 12.62 -5.64
C GLY A 343 -21.69 11.15 -6.07
N GLN A 344 -20.53 10.76 -6.61
CA GLN A 344 -20.27 9.40 -7.08
C GLN A 344 -19.48 8.58 -6.06
N TYR A 345 -19.86 7.32 -5.92
CA TYR A 345 -19.29 6.41 -4.93
C TYR A 345 -18.65 5.20 -5.60
N PRO A 346 -17.61 4.60 -5.00
CA PRO A 346 -17.02 3.39 -5.53
C PRO A 346 -18.00 2.21 -5.39
N ILE A 347 -17.90 1.27 -6.33
CA ILE A 347 -18.62 -0.02 -6.29
C ILE A 347 -17.72 -1.11 -5.72
N ALA A 348 -16.43 -1.03 -6.03
CA ALA A 348 -15.45 -2.02 -5.64
C ALA A 348 -14.06 -1.37 -5.47
N ILE A 349 -13.30 -1.87 -4.50
CA ILE A 349 -11.93 -1.47 -4.21
C ILE A 349 -11.12 -2.74 -3.92
N LEU A 350 -10.02 -2.92 -4.65
CA LEU A 350 -9.08 -3.99 -4.40
C LEU A 350 -7.67 -3.42 -4.38
N SER A 351 -7.04 -3.46 -3.21
CA SER A 351 -5.74 -2.86 -2.93
C SER A 351 -5.73 -1.35 -3.24
N ASP A 352 -5.31 -0.99 -4.44
CA ASP A 352 -5.11 0.34 -4.99
C ASP A 352 -5.94 0.63 -6.25
N CYS A 353 -6.76 -0.34 -6.67
CA CYS A 353 -7.73 -0.22 -7.76
C CYS A 353 -9.11 0.14 -7.19
N VAL A 354 -9.77 1.12 -7.81
CA VAL A 354 -11.12 1.59 -7.47
C VAL A 354 -11.99 1.56 -8.73
N VAL A 355 -13.19 0.99 -8.62
CA VAL A 355 -14.16 0.86 -9.72
C VAL A 355 -15.36 1.75 -9.46
N TYR A 356 -15.74 2.55 -10.46
CA TYR A 356 -16.95 3.38 -10.48
C TYR A 356 -17.85 2.98 -11.64
N ALA A 357 -19.17 3.13 -11.50
CA ALA A 357 -20.08 3.06 -12.64
C ALA A 357 -20.22 4.44 -13.29
N PHE A 358 -20.21 4.48 -14.62
CA PHE A 358 -20.36 5.70 -15.38
C PHE A 358 -20.93 5.47 -16.78
N ASN A 359 -21.42 6.53 -17.43
CA ASN A 359 -21.95 6.44 -18.80
C ASN A 359 -20.86 6.39 -19.88
N GLY A 360 -19.69 6.96 -19.59
CA GLY A 360 -18.54 6.94 -20.48
C GLY A 360 -17.53 5.85 -20.08
N PRO A 361 -16.77 5.29 -21.03
CA PRO A 361 -15.87 4.17 -20.79
C PRO A 361 -14.49 4.59 -20.25
N SER A 362 -14.19 5.89 -20.17
CA SER A 362 -12.86 6.41 -19.83
C SER A 362 -12.84 7.03 -18.43
N PRO A 363 -11.71 6.96 -17.70
CA PRO A 363 -11.53 7.76 -16.49
C PRO A 363 -11.74 9.27 -16.70
N LEU A 364 -11.51 9.79 -17.91
CA LEU A 364 -11.77 11.20 -18.20
C LEU A 364 -13.25 11.58 -18.12
N ASP A 365 -14.14 10.59 -18.24
CA ASP A 365 -15.57 10.85 -18.24
C ASP A 365 -16.09 11.15 -16.83
N PHE A 366 -15.48 10.57 -15.79
CA PHE A 366 -15.93 10.72 -14.40
C PHE A 366 -14.96 11.47 -13.48
N LEU A 367 -13.67 11.56 -13.84
CA LEU A 367 -12.71 12.31 -13.04
C LEU A 367 -12.95 13.83 -13.19
N PRO A 368 -13.12 14.58 -12.09
CA PRO A 368 -13.41 16.01 -12.17
C PRO A 368 -12.18 16.82 -12.57
N TYR A 369 -12.23 17.42 -13.77
CA TYR A 369 -11.28 18.43 -14.26
C TYR A 369 -11.97 19.77 -14.47
N ARG A 370 -11.29 20.87 -14.11
CA ARG A 370 -11.69 22.25 -14.44
C ARG A 370 -10.52 22.97 -15.09
N GLU A 371 -10.74 23.52 -16.29
CA GLU A 371 -9.70 24.22 -17.06
C GLU A 371 -8.42 23.36 -17.22
N GLY A 372 -8.60 22.06 -17.48
CA GLY A 372 -7.51 21.09 -17.61
C GLY A 372 -6.81 20.69 -16.31
N LYS A 373 -7.24 21.20 -15.15
CA LYS A 373 -6.68 20.89 -13.84
C LYS A 373 -7.56 19.89 -13.08
N PRO A 374 -6.99 18.83 -12.48
CA PRO A 374 -7.73 17.87 -11.69
C PRO A 374 -8.19 18.49 -10.36
N LEU A 375 -9.21 17.90 -9.74
CA LEU A 375 -9.66 18.24 -8.40
C LEU A 375 -8.49 18.20 -7.39
N PRO A 376 -8.18 19.32 -6.69
CA PRO A 376 -7.12 19.34 -5.70
C PRO A 376 -7.36 18.30 -4.58
N GLY A 377 -6.36 17.45 -4.35
CA GLY A 377 -6.43 16.35 -3.38
C GLY A 377 -7.27 15.15 -3.83
N GLY A 378 -7.88 15.19 -5.01
CA GLY A 378 -8.61 14.07 -5.61
C GLY A 378 -7.73 13.14 -6.45
N PHE A 379 -8.37 12.29 -7.23
CA PHE A 379 -7.71 11.49 -8.24
C PHE A 379 -7.19 12.37 -9.39
N LYS A 380 -5.99 12.07 -9.88
CA LYS A 380 -5.35 12.74 -11.01
C LYS A 380 -4.71 11.68 -11.90
N LEU A 381 -4.94 11.77 -13.21
CA LEU A 381 -4.29 10.91 -14.19
C LEU A 381 -2.80 11.26 -14.31
N GLY A 382 -1.96 10.24 -14.42
CA GLY A 382 -0.53 10.39 -14.71
C GLY A 382 0.28 9.22 -14.17
N ILE A 383 1.53 9.10 -14.64
CA ILE A 383 2.39 7.97 -14.30
C ILE A 383 3.06 8.11 -12.93
N ASN A 384 3.18 9.33 -12.39
CA ASN A 384 3.83 9.57 -11.10
C ASN A 384 3.25 8.70 -9.98
N PRO A 385 4.09 8.16 -9.06
CA PRO A 385 3.58 7.39 -7.93
C PRO A 385 2.55 8.17 -7.11
N GLY A 386 1.43 7.51 -6.81
CA GLY A 386 0.29 8.14 -6.15
C GLY A 386 -0.70 8.81 -7.11
N LEU A 387 -0.43 8.89 -8.41
CA LEU A 387 -1.43 9.25 -9.43
C LEU A 387 -2.12 7.99 -9.97
N VAL A 388 -3.22 8.14 -10.71
CA VAL A 388 -3.97 7.01 -11.26
C VAL A 388 -3.72 6.80 -12.75
N LYS A 389 -3.86 5.55 -13.17
CA LYS A 389 -4.00 5.12 -14.57
C LYS A 389 -5.35 4.44 -14.76
N HIS A 390 -5.76 4.31 -16.02
CA HIS A 390 -6.86 3.41 -16.39
C HIS A 390 -6.41 1.96 -16.18
N GLU A 391 -7.16 1.20 -15.40
CA GLU A 391 -6.88 -0.23 -15.18
C GLU A 391 -7.65 -1.11 -16.15
N GLY A 392 -8.89 -0.74 -16.46
CA GLY A 392 -9.75 -1.42 -17.42
C GLY A 392 -11.18 -0.89 -17.37
N THR A 393 -11.97 -1.24 -18.39
CA THR A 393 -13.38 -0.90 -18.48
C THR A 393 -14.16 -2.11 -18.93
N GLN A 394 -15.28 -2.38 -18.24
CA GLN A 394 -16.25 -3.42 -18.60
C GLN A 394 -17.65 -2.80 -18.63
N ASP A 395 -18.63 -3.51 -19.18
CA ASP A 395 -20.02 -3.05 -19.12
C ASP A 395 -20.65 -3.38 -17.76
N VAL A 396 -21.63 -2.58 -17.33
CA VAL A 396 -22.39 -2.83 -16.10
C VAL A 396 -23.08 -4.21 -16.16
N LEU A 397 -23.59 -4.60 -17.33
CA LEU A 397 -24.19 -5.92 -17.55
C LEU A 397 -23.18 -7.05 -17.29
N TRP A 398 -21.93 -6.91 -17.75
CA TRP A 398 -20.88 -7.87 -17.44
C TRP A 398 -20.68 -8.00 -15.91
N GLY A 399 -20.70 -6.88 -15.19
CA GLY A 399 -20.52 -6.90 -13.73
C GLY A 399 -21.62 -7.68 -13.00
N GLU A 400 -22.88 -7.46 -13.40
CA GLU A 400 -24.03 -8.17 -12.84
C GLU A 400 -24.05 -9.65 -13.24
N GLU A 401 -23.77 -9.98 -14.51
CA GLU A 401 -23.64 -11.37 -14.98
C GLU A 401 -22.57 -12.14 -14.18
N VAL A 402 -21.43 -11.50 -13.91
CA VAL A 402 -20.36 -12.10 -13.11
C VAL A 402 -20.82 -12.33 -11.67
N ARG A 403 -21.48 -11.37 -11.03
CA ARG A 403 -22.02 -11.54 -9.66
C ARG A 403 -23.08 -12.64 -9.59
N GLU A 404 -23.97 -12.71 -10.58
CA GLU A 404 -25.00 -13.74 -10.68
C GLU A 404 -24.37 -15.13 -10.85
N ARG A 405 -23.37 -15.28 -11.74
CA ARG A 405 -22.67 -16.54 -11.98
C ARG A 405 -22.05 -17.14 -10.69
N PHE A 406 -21.52 -16.30 -9.81
CA PHE A 406 -20.93 -16.73 -8.53
C PHE A 406 -21.93 -16.72 -7.36
N ASN A 407 -23.18 -16.30 -7.57
CA ASN A 407 -24.17 -16.05 -6.54
C ASN A 407 -23.60 -15.19 -5.38
N ALA A 408 -22.85 -14.15 -5.74
CA ALA A 408 -22.06 -13.33 -4.83
C ALA A 408 -22.25 -11.84 -5.16
N PRO A 409 -23.28 -11.17 -4.60
CA PRO A 409 -23.57 -9.77 -4.90
C PRO A 409 -22.46 -8.79 -4.45
N GLU A 410 -21.61 -9.22 -3.52
CA GLU A 410 -20.45 -8.47 -3.03
C GLU A 410 -19.13 -8.95 -3.66
N LEU A 411 -19.19 -9.73 -4.75
CA LEU A 411 -17.98 -10.11 -5.47
C LEU A 411 -17.24 -8.85 -5.93
N ASN A 412 -15.95 -8.81 -5.61
CA ASN A 412 -15.10 -7.67 -5.87
C ASN A 412 -14.67 -7.63 -7.35
N LEU A 413 -15.46 -6.93 -8.16
CA LEU A 413 -15.26 -6.81 -9.62
C LEU A 413 -13.92 -6.18 -10.01
N ALA A 414 -13.25 -5.46 -9.10
CA ALA A 414 -11.91 -4.92 -9.34
C ALA A 414 -10.87 -6.02 -9.63
N ARG A 415 -11.13 -7.27 -9.24
CA ARG A 415 -10.27 -8.44 -9.56
C ARG A 415 -10.17 -8.72 -11.05
N TYR A 416 -11.25 -8.44 -11.80
CA TYR A 416 -11.40 -8.83 -13.19
C TYR A 416 -11.55 -7.62 -14.13
N ILE A 417 -11.56 -6.39 -13.60
CA ILE A 417 -11.86 -5.18 -14.38
C ILE A 417 -10.90 -4.95 -15.54
N LYS A 418 -9.65 -5.42 -15.40
CA LYS A 418 -8.55 -5.18 -16.35
C LYS A 418 -8.85 -5.70 -17.75
N ASP A 419 -9.29 -6.95 -17.85
CA ASP A 419 -9.47 -7.68 -19.11
C ASP A 419 -10.81 -8.43 -19.18
N GLY A 420 -11.64 -8.33 -18.14
CA GLY A 420 -12.94 -8.99 -18.06
C GLY A 420 -12.87 -10.51 -17.90
N THR A 421 -11.65 -11.08 -17.78
CA THR A 421 -11.45 -12.52 -17.77
C THR A 421 -11.67 -13.08 -16.37
N VAL A 422 -12.78 -13.80 -16.19
CA VAL A 422 -13.13 -14.40 -14.91
C VAL A 422 -12.68 -15.86 -14.86
N THR A 423 -11.73 -16.16 -13.97
CA THR A 423 -11.25 -17.52 -13.73
C THR A 423 -11.96 -18.12 -12.51
N ASP A 424 -12.50 -19.34 -12.64
CA ASP A 424 -13.19 -20.08 -11.56
C ASP A 424 -12.30 -20.48 -10.37
N VAL A 425 -11.00 -20.18 -10.42
CA VAL A 425 -10.04 -20.54 -9.35
C VAL A 425 -9.87 -19.35 -8.41
N ASP A 426 -10.77 -19.27 -7.44
CA ASP A 426 -10.58 -18.42 -6.26
C ASP A 426 -9.70 -19.18 -5.26
N SER A 427 -8.42 -18.79 -5.16
CA SER A 427 -7.52 -19.28 -4.10
C SER A 427 -7.14 -18.10 -3.22
N GLY A 428 -8.13 -17.56 -2.50
CA GLY A 428 -7.97 -16.48 -1.52
C GLY A 428 -6.91 -16.76 -0.45
N GLU A 429 -5.64 -16.56 -0.81
CA GLU A 429 -4.46 -16.51 0.07
C GLU A 429 -3.87 -15.10 0.18
#